data_AF-A0A5B9VVK5-F1
#
_entry.id   AF-A0A5B9VVK5-F1
#
_cell.length_a   1.000
_cell.length_b   1.000
_cell.length_c   1.000
_cell.angle_alpha   90.00
_cell.angle_beta   90.00
_cell.angle_gamma   90.00
#
_symmetry.space_group_name_H-M   'P 1'
#
loop_
_entity.id
_entity.type
_entity.pdbx_description
1 polymer ?
#
loop_
_entity_poly.entity_id
_entity_poly.type
_entity_poly.pdbx_seq_one_letter_code
_entity_poly.pdbx_strand_id
1 'polypeptide(L)'
;MATIGGPAGAEADRRADGLADGAKWIRSEIGEDLPGATGVLDIYHAGEHLHAAAVAPHGAGPEAEAWYERRRRALLESGSSGPLEELASEPGDVSELVGYLGLHAARTPYRGRLAEGRSIGSGMVEWARKTAVGRRLKQTGTRWKVRRLERMASLCCLAYSERFDAYWKQAAG
;
A
#
# COMPACT_ATOMS: atom_id res chain seq x y z
N MET A 1 -10.92 22.09 1.49
CA MET A 1 -10.14 23.13 0.78
C MET A 1 -8.67 22.90 1.11
N ALA A 2 -7.96 22.14 0.28
CA ALA A 2 -6.56 21.77 0.52
C ALA A 2 -5.63 22.79 -0.15
N THR A 3 -4.91 23.57 0.64
CA THR A 3 -3.80 24.41 0.17
C THR A 3 -2.49 23.62 0.25
N ILE A 4 -1.90 23.32 -0.91
CA ILE A 4 -0.53 22.82 -1.03
C ILE A 4 0.36 24.00 -1.40
N GLY A 5 0.96 24.64 -0.39
CA GLY A 5 2.00 25.66 -0.58
C GLY A 5 3.38 25.00 -0.54
N GLY A 6 3.99 24.83 -1.72
CA GLY A 6 5.43 24.58 -1.86
C GLY A 6 6.04 25.72 -2.67
N PRO A 7 7.33 26.06 -2.48
CA PRO A 7 7.96 27.19 -3.16
C PRO A 7 7.93 26.99 -4.68
N ALA A 8 7.61 28.07 -5.38
CA ALA A 8 7.60 28.14 -6.83
C ALA A 8 9.04 27.94 -7.36
N GLY A 9 9.24 26.87 -8.13
CA GLY A 9 10.51 26.59 -8.80
C GLY A 9 10.62 25.12 -9.20
N ALA A 10 10.54 24.86 -10.51
CA ALA A 10 10.54 23.57 -11.21
C ALA A 10 9.23 22.77 -11.16
N GLU A 11 8.39 22.95 -12.18
CA GLU A 11 7.45 21.92 -12.64
C GLU A 11 8.27 20.74 -13.17
N ALA A 12 8.76 19.90 -12.27
CA ALA A 12 8.98 18.51 -12.63
C ALA A 12 7.60 17.94 -12.97
N ASP A 13 7.48 17.30 -14.13
CA ASP A 13 6.34 16.44 -14.51
C ASP A 13 6.07 15.47 -13.35
N ARG A 14 5.17 15.86 -12.42
CA ARG A 14 4.95 15.15 -11.15
C ARG A 14 4.13 13.92 -11.44
N ARG A 15 4.81 12.85 -11.84
CA ARG A 15 4.22 11.51 -11.89
C ARG A 15 3.78 11.12 -10.48
N ALA A 16 2.47 11.05 -10.29
CA ALA A 16 1.87 10.54 -9.07
C ALA A 16 1.62 9.02 -9.19
N ASP A 17 1.77 8.29 -8.10
CA ASP A 17 1.33 6.90 -8.00
C ASP A 17 0.34 6.74 -6.86
N GLY A 18 -0.71 5.96 -7.09
CA GLY A 18 -1.65 5.52 -6.06
C GLY A 18 -1.34 4.09 -5.65
N LEU A 19 -0.75 3.90 -4.47
CA LEU A 19 -0.51 2.59 -3.88
C LEU A 19 -1.66 2.21 -2.96
N ALA A 20 -2.34 1.09 -3.24
CA ALA A 20 -3.55 0.69 -2.54
C ALA A 20 -3.77 -0.83 -2.50
N ASP A 21 -4.69 -1.27 -1.66
CA ASP A 21 -5.09 -2.68 -1.45
C ASP A 21 -5.78 -3.34 -2.65
N GLY A 22 -6.13 -2.57 -3.67
CA GLY A 22 -6.80 -3.05 -4.87
C GLY A 22 -8.33 -2.95 -4.83
N ALA A 23 -8.93 -2.46 -3.75
CA ALA A 23 -10.35 -2.23 -3.65
C ALA A 23 -10.86 -1.33 -4.78
N LYS A 24 -11.98 -1.74 -5.39
CA LYS A 24 -12.55 -1.06 -6.56
C LYS A 24 -12.86 0.41 -6.28
N TRP A 25 -13.36 0.74 -5.09
CA TRP A 25 -13.70 2.11 -4.74
C TRP A 25 -12.45 3.00 -4.63
N ILE A 26 -11.35 2.52 -4.02
CA ILE A 26 -10.09 3.27 -3.97
C ILE A 26 -9.55 3.53 -5.39
N ARG A 27 -9.72 2.58 -6.30
CA ARG A 27 -9.35 2.78 -7.70
C ARG A 27 -10.15 3.91 -8.35
N SER A 28 -11.47 3.97 -8.10
CA SER A 28 -12.31 5.06 -8.60
C SER A 28 -11.84 6.39 -8.05
N GLU A 29 -11.61 6.49 -6.74
CA GLU A 29 -11.11 7.71 -6.09
C GLU A 29 -9.76 8.17 -6.66
N ILE A 30 -8.80 7.26 -6.86
CA ILE A 30 -7.51 7.61 -7.48
C ILE A 30 -7.71 8.16 -8.90
N GLY A 31 -8.62 7.57 -9.68
CA GLY A 31 -8.90 8.03 -11.04
C GLY A 31 -9.61 9.39 -11.08
N GLU A 32 -10.48 9.67 -10.11
CA GLU A 32 -11.27 10.91 -10.01
C GLU A 32 -10.45 12.06 -9.42
N ASP A 33 -9.75 11.83 -8.32
CA ASP A 33 -9.02 12.86 -7.57
C ASP A 33 -7.59 13.10 -8.06
N LEU A 34 -6.96 12.08 -8.67
CA LEU A 34 -5.57 12.12 -9.13
C LEU A 34 -5.46 11.70 -10.61
N PRO A 35 -6.08 12.45 -11.54
CA PRO A 35 -6.02 12.13 -12.96
C PRO A 35 -4.57 12.06 -13.45
N GLY A 36 -4.23 10.95 -14.10
CA GLY A 36 -2.86 10.67 -14.57
C GLY A 36 -1.98 9.90 -13.57
N ALA A 37 -2.45 9.65 -12.34
CA ALA A 37 -1.72 8.80 -11.40
C ALA A 37 -1.70 7.33 -11.85
N THR A 38 -0.55 6.68 -11.70
CA THR A 38 -0.43 5.24 -11.95
C THR A 38 -0.85 4.46 -10.70
N GLY A 39 -1.80 3.53 -10.86
CA GLY A 39 -2.20 2.64 -9.77
C GLY A 39 -1.18 1.51 -9.54
N VAL A 40 -0.84 1.25 -8.28
CA VAL A 40 0.04 0.16 -7.86
C VAL A 40 -0.71 -0.68 -6.82
N LEU A 41 -0.80 -1.98 -7.07
CA LEU A 41 -1.33 -2.91 -6.10
C LEU A 41 -0.31 -3.10 -4.97
N ASP A 42 -0.72 -2.98 -3.73
CA ASP A 42 0.12 -3.27 -2.56
C ASP A 42 0.53 -4.75 -2.53
N ILE A 43 1.84 -5.01 -2.52
CA ILE A 43 2.39 -6.37 -2.48
C ILE A 43 1.93 -7.18 -1.26
N TYR A 44 1.66 -6.52 -0.12
CA TYR A 44 1.17 -7.21 1.08
C TYR A 44 -0.21 -7.80 0.83
N HIS A 45 -1.12 -7.04 0.24
CA HIS A 45 -2.47 -7.50 -0.08
C HIS A 45 -2.48 -8.54 -1.21
N ALA A 46 -1.64 -8.37 -2.23
CA ALA A 46 -1.41 -9.44 -3.22
C ALA A 46 -0.91 -10.73 -2.55
N GLY A 47 -0.04 -10.60 -1.55
CA GLY A 47 0.46 -11.70 -0.73
C GLY A 47 -0.63 -12.40 0.09
N GLU A 48 -1.60 -11.68 0.65
CA GLU A 48 -2.72 -12.27 1.39
C GLU A 48 -3.56 -13.19 0.49
N HIS A 49 -3.86 -12.76 -0.74
CA HIS A 49 -4.57 -13.58 -1.72
C HIS A 49 -3.76 -14.82 -2.14
N LEU A 50 -2.44 -14.66 -2.37
CA LEU A 50 -1.55 -15.79 -2.67
C LEU A 50 -1.51 -16.79 -1.51
N HIS A 51 -1.35 -16.32 -0.28
CA HIS A 51 -1.26 -17.17 0.90
C HIS A 51 -2.59 -17.90 1.16
N ALA A 52 -3.73 -17.23 0.99
CA ALA A 52 -5.04 -17.87 1.11
C ALA A 52 -5.21 -19.01 0.09
N ALA A 53 -4.80 -18.78 -1.16
CA ALA A 53 -4.83 -19.80 -2.22
C ALA A 53 -3.85 -20.96 -1.95
N ALA A 54 -2.75 -20.71 -1.23
CA ALA A 54 -1.81 -21.75 -0.82
C ALA A 54 -2.37 -22.62 0.31
N VAL A 55 -2.99 -21.99 1.31
CA VAL A 55 -3.50 -22.68 2.51
C VAL A 55 -4.75 -23.51 2.21
N ALA A 56 -5.61 -23.06 1.27
CA ALA A 56 -6.85 -23.77 0.95
C ALA A 56 -6.65 -25.26 0.57
N PRO A 57 -5.74 -25.62 -0.36
CA PRO A 57 -5.48 -27.01 -0.72
C PRO A 57 -4.48 -27.74 0.20
N HIS A 58 -3.45 -27.05 0.72
CA HIS A 58 -2.34 -27.70 1.44
C HIS A 58 -2.48 -27.66 2.97
N GLY A 59 -3.41 -26.85 3.50
CA GLY A 59 -3.45 -26.50 4.92
C GLY A 59 -2.28 -25.59 5.33
N ALA A 60 -2.36 -25.02 6.53
CA ALA A 60 -1.25 -24.21 7.04
C ALA A 60 -0.04 -25.11 7.35
N GLY A 61 1.09 -24.86 6.67
CA GLY A 61 2.29 -25.66 6.86
C GLY A 61 3.39 -25.37 5.82
N PRO A 62 4.50 -26.11 5.87
CA PRO A 62 5.66 -25.89 4.99
C PRO A 62 5.35 -26.00 3.50
N GLU A 63 4.37 -26.83 3.13
CA GLU A 63 3.95 -27.01 1.73
C GLU A 63 3.24 -25.76 1.18
N ALA A 64 2.26 -25.22 1.93
CA ALA A 64 1.62 -23.95 1.58
C ALA A 64 2.64 -22.80 1.52
N GLU A 65 3.58 -22.76 2.46
CA GLU A 65 4.61 -21.72 2.48
C GLU A 65 5.53 -21.80 1.26
N ALA A 66 5.96 -23.01 0.88
CA ALA A 66 6.76 -23.21 -0.33
C ALA A 66 5.99 -22.83 -1.60
N TRP A 67 4.70 -23.19 -1.67
CA TRP A 67 3.81 -22.81 -2.78
C TRP A 67 3.67 -21.30 -2.89
N TYR A 68 3.45 -20.63 -1.75
CA TYR A 68 3.32 -19.17 -1.63
C TYR A 68 4.62 -18.46 -2.03
N GLU A 69 5.76 -18.83 -1.46
CA GLU A 69 7.05 -18.16 -1.71
C GLU A 69 7.51 -18.29 -3.16
N ARG A 70 7.22 -19.42 -3.82
CA ARG A 70 7.48 -19.58 -5.25
C ARG A 70 6.72 -18.52 -6.07
N ARG A 71 5.41 -18.41 -5.86
CA ARG A 71 4.55 -17.49 -6.64
C ARG A 71 4.74 -16.04 -6.26
N ARG A 72 5.05 -15.78 -4.99
CA ARG A 72 5.44 -14.44 -4.54
C ARG A 72 6.72 -13.97 -5.23
N ARG A 73 7.70 -14.86 -5.41
CA ARG A 73 8.90 -14.55 -6.19
C ARG A 73 8.55 -14.26 -7.66
N ALA A 74 7.75 -15.11 -8.29
CA ALA A 74 7.28 -14.87 -9.66
C ALA A 74 6.53 -13.53 -9.80
N LEU A 75 5.70 -13.18 -8.80
CA LEU A 75 4.98 -11.90 -8.74
C LEU A 75 5.95 -10.72 -8.66
N LEU A 76 7.00 -10.80 -7.84
CA LEU A 76 8.00 -9.74 -7.72
C LEU A 76 8.82 -9.56 -8.99
N GLU A 77 9.13 -10.64 -9.70
CA GLU A 77 9.98 -10.64 -10.89
C GLU A 77 9.23 -10.24 -12.16
N SER A 78 8.01 -10.72 -12.34
CA SER A 78 7.25 -10.62 -13.60
C SER A 78 5.90 -9.93 -13.45
N GLY A 79 5.60 -9.39 -12.27
CA GLY A 79 4.25 -8.93 -11.95
C GLY A 79 3.25 -10.09 -11.97
N SER A 80 1.97 -9.79 -12.13
CA SER A 80 0.90 -10.81 -12.19
C SER A 80 1.11 -11.89 -13.26
N SER A 81 1.83 -11.59 -14.34
CA SER A 81 2.00 -12.51 -15.47
C SER A 81 2.71 -13.81 -15.06
N GLY A 82 3.74 -13.72 -14.21
CA GLY A 82 4.49 -14.87 -13.73
C GLY A 82 3.63 -15.91 -12.98
N PRO A 83 3.00 -15.55 -11.85
CA PRO A 83 2.14 -16.49 -11.12
C PRO A 83 0.94 -16.94 -11.96
N LEU A 84 0.37 -16.10 -12.84
CA LEU A 84 -0.72 -16.52 -13.73
C LEU A 84 -0.29 -17.62 -14.71
N GLU A 85 0.91 -17.52 -15.28
CA GLU A 85 1.47 -18.55 -16.15
C GLU A 85 1.71 -19.86 -15.39
N GLU A 86 2.22 -19.79 -14.17
CA GLU A 86 2.42 -20.96 -13.32
C GLU A 86 1.09 -21.66 -13.00
N LEU A 87 0.06 -20.88 -12.62
CA LEU A 87 -1.26 -21.36 -12.23
C LEU A 87 -2.07 -21.95 -13.41
N ALA A 88 -1.81 -21.52 -14.64
CA ALA A 88 -2.51 -22.04 -15.82
C ALA A 88 -2.32 -23.55 -16.03
N SER A 89 -1.24 -24.10 -15.46
CA SER A 89 -0.89 -25.53 -15.57
C SER A 89 -1.24 -26.35 -14.33
N GLU A 90 -1.78 -25.74 -13.27
CA GLU A 90 -2.00 -26.42 -11.99
C GLU A 90 -3.40 -27.03 -11.85
N PRO A 91 -3.49 -28.28 -11.35
CA PRO A 91 -4.75 -28.85 -10.92
C PRO A 91 -5.15 -28.26 -9.56
N GLY A 92 -6.17 -27.41 -9.51
CA GLY A 92 -6.71 -26.87 -8.26
C GLY A 92 -7.70 -25.73 -8.49
N ASP A 93 -8.56 -25.46 -7.51
CA ASP A 93 -9.44 -24.29 -7.55
C ASP A 93 -8.68 -23.04 -7.11
N VAL A 94 -8.03 -22.41 -8.08
CA VAL A 94 -7.32 -21.12 -7.93
C VAL A 94 -8.05 -20.00 -8.68
N SER A 95 -9.32 -20.21 -9.01
CA SER A 95 -10.11 -19.32 -9.87
C SER A 95 -10.23 -17.89 -9.31
N GLU A 96 -10.41 -17.76 -7.99
CA GLU A 96 -10.46 -16.47 -7.31
C GLU A 96 -9.13 -15.72 -7.40
N LEU A 97 -8.00 -16.40 -7.15
CA LEU A 97 -6.67 -15.80 -7.24
C LEU A 97 -6.35 -15.36 -8.67
N VAL A 98 -6.67 -16.21 -9.66
CA VAL A 98 -6.48 -15.89 -11.09
C VAL A 98 -7.31 -14.66 -11.48
N GLY A 99 -8.57 -14.61 -11.06
CA GLY A 99 -9.44 -13.45 -11.30
C GLY A 99 -8.90 -12.17 -10.65
N TYR A 100 -8.44 -12.27 -9.40
CA TYR A 100 -7.84 -11.15 -8.67
C TYR A 100 -6.56 -10.64 -9.37
N LEU A 101 -5.58 -11.50 -9.61
CA LEU A 101 -4.33 -11.10 -10.26
C LEU A 101 -4.55 -10.56 -11.67
N GLY A 102 -5.47 -11.16 -12.43
CA GLY A 102 -5.87 -10.68 -13.75
C GLY A 102 -6.43 -9.25 -13.73
N LEU A 103 -7.30 -8.94 -12.76
CA LEU A 103 -7.84 -7.59 -12.55
C LEU A 103 -6.74 -6.55 -12.23
N HIS A 104 -5.64 -7.01 -11.63
CA HIS A 104 -4.52 -6.17 -11.20
C HIS A 104 -3.31 -6.21 -12.13
N ALA A 105 -3.42 -6.78 -13.33
CA ALA A 105 -2.24 -7.10 -14.13
C ALA A 105 -1.35 -5.90 -14.46
N ALA A 106 -1.96 -4.80 -14.91
CA ALA A 106 -1.26 -3.55 -15.21
C ALA A 106 -0.73 -2.79 -13.96
N ARG A 107 -1.01 -3.26 -12.74
CA ARG A 107 -0.74 -2.57 -11.47
C ARG A 107 0.31 -3.29 -10.62
N THR A 108 1.04 -4.23 -11.20
CA THR A 108 2.09 -5.01 -10.53
C THR A 108 3.51 -4.77 -11.09
N PRO A 109 3.95 -3.52 -11.36
CA PRO A 109 5.28 -3.24 -11.93
C PRO A 109 6.40 -3.35 -10.87
N TYR A 110 6.39 -4.41 -10.05
CA TYR A 110 7.19 -4.50 -8.84
C TYR A 110 8.69 -4.47 -9.10
N ARG A 111 9.19 -5.29 -10.05
CA ARG A 111 10.61 -5.31 -10.42
C ARG A 111 11.15 -3.94 -10.81
N GLY A 112 10.44 -3.25 -11.69
CA GLY A 112 10.83 -1.91 -12.16
C GLY A 112 10.86 -0.90 -11.01
N ARG A 113 9.80 -0.89 -10.17
CA ARG A 113 9.74 0.01 -9.01
C ARG A 113 10.88 -0.24 -8.02
N LEU A 114 11.17 -1.51 -7.72
CA LEU A 114 12.27 -1.86 -6.82
C LEU A 114 13.64 -1.42 -7.39
N ALA A 115 13.87 -1.59 -8.69
CA ALA A 115 15.09 -1.12 -9.36
C ALA A 115 15.25 0.41 -9.30
N GLU A 116 14.14 1.14 -9.29
CA GLU A 116 14.09 2.60 -9.15
C GLU A 116 14.08 3.07 -7.68
N GLY A 117 14.14 2.17 -6.70
CA GLY A 117 14.05 2.51 -5.28
C GLY A 117 12.67 2.99 -4.82
N ARG A 118 11.62 2.72 -5.61
CA ARG A 118 10.24 3.10 -5.32
C ARG A 118 9.53 2.02 -4.50
N SER A 119 8.60 2.46 -3.65
CA SER A 119 7.79 1.55 -2.84
C SER A 119 6.85 0.70 -3.69
N ILE A 120 6.64 -0.55 -3.23
CA ILE A 120 5.67 -1.52 -3.80
C ILE A 120 4.62 -1.96 -2.78
N GLY A 121 4.75 -1.54 -1.52
CA GLY A 121 3.76 -1.78 -0.47
C GLY A 121 3.68 -0.62 0.53
N SER A 122 2.62 -0.63 1.32
CA SER A 122 2.27 0.40 2.31
C SER A 122 3.03 0.28 3.64
N GLY A 123 4.04 -0.59 3.72
CA GLY A 123 4.76 -0.87 4.97
C GLY A 123 5.29 0.37 5.70
N MET A 124 5.76 1.39 4.98
CA MET A 124 6.18 2.66 5.56
C MET A 124 5.01 3.44 6.18
N VAL A 125 3.85 3.46 5.52
CA VAL A 125 2.62 4.10 6.02
C VAL A 125 2.09 3.35 7.24
N GLU A 126 2.04 2.03 7.20
CA GLU A 126 1.58 1.22 8.34
C GLU A 126 2.56 1.33 9.53
N TRP A 127 3.87 1.42 9.26
CA TRP A 127 4.84 1.71 10.31
C TRP A 127 4.59 3.08 10.94
N ALA A 128 4.44 4.14 10.14
CA ALA A 128 4.15 5.48 10.63
C ALA A 128 2.83 5.53 11.42
N ARG A 129 1.78 4.84 10.95
CA ARG A 129 0.53 4.69 11.70
C ARG A 129 0.77 4.06 13.07
N LYS A 130 1.57 2.99 13.15
CA LYS A 130 1.89 2.31 14.42
C LYS A 130 2.74 3.18 15.34
N THR A 131 3.77 3.85 14.82
CA THR A 131 4.77 4.57 15.62
C THR A 131 4.39 6.02 15.90
N ALA A 132 4.02 6.79 14.87
CA ALA A 132 3.69 8.20 15.02
C ALA A 132 2.37 8.38 15.79
N VAL A 133 1.34 7.64 15.39
CA VAL A 133 -0.02 7.83 15.90
C VAL A 133 -0.35 6.79 16.97
N GLY A 134 -0.15 5.51 16.66
CA GLY A 134 -0.54 4.37 17.49
C GLY A 134 0.08 4.39 18.88
N ARG A 135 1.38 4.69 18.99
CA ARG A 135 2.06 4.81 20.28
C ARG A 135 1.41 5.83 21.22
N ARG A 136 0.81 6.90 20.69
CA ARG A 136 0.19 7.93 21.55
C ARG A 136 -1.29 7.66 21.81
N LEU A 137 -2.01 7.15 20.80
CA LEU A 137 -3.46 7.07 20.80
C LEU A 137 -4.01 5.72 21.28
N LYS A 138 -3.25 4.62 21.16
CA LYS A 138 -3.67 3.26 21.51
C LYS A 138 -3.16 2.78 22.87
N GLN A 139 -2.96 3.69 23.82
CA GLN A 139 -2.49 3.35 25.17
C GLN A 139 -3.63 2.79 26.03
N THR A 140 -3.31 1.88 26.95
CA THR A 140 -4.27 1.29 27.89
C THR A 140 -4.98 2.38 28.69
N GLY A 141 -6.31 2.26 28.82
CA GLY A 141 -7.13 3.21 29.58
C GLY A 141 -7.41 4.54 28.89
N THR A 142 -6.94 4.76 27.66
CA THR A 142 -7.27 5.98 26.91
C THR A 142 -8.74 6.03 26.50
N ARG A 143 -9.36 7.19 26.70
CA ARG A 143 -10.71 7.51 26.20
C ARG A 143 -10.64 8.85 25.48
N TRP A 144 -10.99 8.84 24.20
CA TRP A 144 -10.93 10.04 23.35
C TRP A 144 -12.34 10.48 22.96
N LYS A 145 -12.54 11.81 22.90
CA LYS A 145 -13.61 12.38 22.08
C LYS A 145 -13.07 12.49 20.65
N VAL A 146 -13.84 12.10 19.63
CA VAL A 146 -13.41 12.07 18.21
C VAL A 146 -12.73 13.37 17.79
N ARG A 147 -13.35 14.53 18.05
CA ARG A 147 -12.76 15.85 17.75
C ARG A 147 -11.38 16.08 18.37
N ARG A 148 -11.11 15.50 19.55
CA ARG A 148 -9.80 15.63 20.22
C ARG A 148 -8.79 14.62 19.68
N LEU A 149 -9.27 13.44 19.28
CA LEU A 149 -8.45 12.40 18.64
C LEU A 149 -7.83 12.92 17.34
N GLU A 150 -8.64 13.51 16.45
CA GLU A 150 -8.18 14.04 15.16
C GLU A 150 -7.07 15.07 15.34
N ARG A 151 -7.26 16.04 16.25
CA ARG A 151 -6.25 17.07 16.55
C ARG A 151 -4.95 16.46 17.08
N MET A 152 -5.05 15.47 17.97
CA MET A 152 -3.87 14.79 18.49
C MET A 152 -3.17 13.97 17.40
N ALA A 153 -3.91 13.30 16.53
CA ALA A 153 -3.35 12.59 15.37
C ALA A 153 -2.62 13.56 14.44
N SER A 154 -3.18 14.74 14.15
CA SER A 154 -2.50 15.76 13.35
C SER A 154 -1.19 16.23 13.98
N LEU A 155 -1.17 16.44 15.30
CA LEU A 155 0.07 16.78 16.02
C LEU A 155 1.10 15.66 15.95
N CYS A 156 0.68 14.40 16.09
CA CYS A 156 1.55 13.23 15.92
C CYS A 156 2.16 13.17 14.51
N CYS A 157 1.34 13.36 13.47
CA CYS A 157 1.82 13.41 12.08
C CYS A 157 2.79 14.57 11.87
N LEU A 158 2.49 15.75 12.42
CA LEU A 158 3.35 16.92 12.32
C LEU A 158 4.71 16.67 12.97
N ALA A 159 4.73 16.09 14.17
CA ALA A 159 5.96 15.78 14.91
C ALA A 159 6.82 14.71 14.23
N TYR A 160 6.23 13.79 13.47
CA TYR A 160 6.94 12.77 12.68
C TYR A 160 7.27 13.21 11.25
N SER A 161 6.87 14.43 10.87
CA SER A 161 7.17 15.02 9.57
C SER A 161 8.29 16.05 9.69
N GLU A 162 8.89 16.42 8.56
CA GLU A 162 9.85 17.53 8.46
C GLU A 162 9.17 18.92 8.55
N ARG A 163 7.88 18.98 8.91
CA ARG A 163 7.08 20.22 8.90
C ARG A 163 6.89 20.85 10.28
N PHE A 164 7.37 20.22 11.36
CA PHE A 164 7.13 20.69 12.72
C PHE A 164 7.58 22.15 12.93
N ASP A 165 8.84 22.45 12.62
CA ASP A 165 9.39 23.80 12.80
C ASP A 165 8.71 24.83 11.90
N ALA A 166 8.43 24.47 10.64
CA ALA A 166 7.76 25.35 9.70
C ALA A 166 6.35 25.71 10.18
N TYR A 167 5.59 24.73 10.68
CA TYR A 167 4.26 24.95 11.23
C TYR A 167 4.29 25.89 12.43
N TRP A 168 5.19 25.68 13.39
CA TRP A 168 5.25 26.50 14.60
C TRP A 168 5.76 27.92 14.34
N LYS A 169 6.69 28.10 13.39
CA LYS A 169 7.08 29.43 12.91
C LYS A 169 5.89 30.19 12.32
N GLN A 170 5.02 29.51 11.57
CA GLN A 170 3.81 30.12 11.02
C GLN A 170 2.75 30.40 12.11
N ALA A 171 2.60 29.51 13.09
CA ALA A 171 1.57 29.64 14.13
C ALA A 171 1.92 30.67 15.23
N ALA A 172 3.21 30.98 15.41
CA ALA A 172 3.70 31.94 16.40
C ALA A 172 3.84 33.38 15.85
N GLY A 173 3.66 33.58 14.54
CA GLY A 173 3.58 34.88 13.88
C GLY A 173 2.14 35.30 13.63
#